data_AF-A0A172Y1W6-F1
#
_entry.id   AF-A0A172Y1W6-F1
#
_cell.length_a   1.000
_cell.length_b   1.000
_cell.length_c   1.000
_cell.angle_alpha   90.00
_cell.angle_beta   90.00
_cell.angle_gamma   90.00
#
_symmetry.space_group_name_H-M   'P 1'
#
loop_
_entity.id
_entity.type
_entity.pdbx_description
1 polymer ?
#
loop_
_entity_poly.entity_id
_entity_poly.type
_entity_poly.pdbx_seq_one_letter_code
_entity_poly.pdbx_strand_id
1 'polypeptide(L)'
;MKKSFLYSCIIALFLISCKKEIEKINDTLKDTSSSTSETPAVKQDSIKKDSVVMKESVPPTMQETGFYNAFILPKDKKMRDSIYSEFSKKYSERERYAILALNRLDSKNKWNADTLVVPAKIDTTLMSYSPFPMQMDVLSGVKKFVIFSYPIQAYGVYSNGSLVKWGPTSMGKKAAQTTRGLTFANWKKKLSTSTVSSEWKLPYNFNIFNTGGIGWHQYDLPGYPASHSCLRLLMKDAQWLYGYADTWVLNPGGATTKAKGTAVMVFGDYKWGARKPWKKLLDDPNSNNISVEQMSKLIEPNIEKILKEQANREKVVDSMKMAKAQIEQMPENPKTLAP
;
A
#
# COMPACT_ATOMS: atom_id res chain seq x y z
N MET A 1 -24.50 -54.49 2.66
CA MET A 1 -23.99 -53.75 1.48
C MET A 1 -23.61 -52.32 1.86
N LYS A 2 -22.34 -52.06 2.18
CA LYS A 2 -21.74 -50.71 2.16
C LYS A 2 -20.30 -50.85 1.68
N LYS A 3 -20.04 -50.28 0.51
CA LYS A 3 -18.80 -50.43 -0.27
C LYS A 3 -17.71 -49.53 0.31
N SER A 4 -16.55 -50.13 0.56
CA SER A 4 -15.29 -49.44 0.84
C SER A 4 -14.63 -49.09 -0.49
N PHE A 5 -14.28 -47.82 -0.70
CA PHE A 5 -13.50 -47.36 -1.86
C PHE A 5 -12.17 -46.82 -1.34
N LEU A 6 -11.11 -47.61 -1.53
CA LEU A 6 -9.73 -47.21 -1.30
C LEU A 6 -9.11 -46.94 -2.67
N TYR A 7 -8.92 -45.67 -3.03
CA TYR A 7 -8.13 -45.28 -4.19
C TYR A 7 -6.72 -44.92 -3.71
N SER A 8 -5.75 -45.77 -4.04
CA SER A 8 -4.32 -45.48 -3.88
C SER A 8 -3.73 -45.22 -5.27
N CYS A 9 -3.47 -43.96 -5.60
CA CYS A 9 -2.75 -43.57 -6.80
C CYS A 9 -1.25 -43.49 -6.48
N ILE A 10 -0.48 -44.40 -7.05
CA ILE A 10 0.99 -44.40 -7.04
C ILE A 10 1.46 -43.37 -8.06
N ILE A 11 2.14 -42.31 -7.61
CA ILE A 11 2.83 -41.35 -8.48
C ILE A 11 4.32 -41.64 -8.39
N ALA A 12 4.89 -42.13 -9.49
CA ALA A 12 6.33 -42.32 -9.66
C ALA A 12 7.02 -40.97 -9.93
N LEU A 13 8.03 -40.66 -9.11
CA LEU A 13 8.92 -39.51 -9.27
C LEU A 13 10.07 -39.88 -10.22
N PHE A 14 10.15 -39.22 -11.38
CA PHE A 14 11.37 -39.17 -12.18
C PHE A 14 12.15 -37.90 -11.83
N LEU A 15 13.29 -38.08 -11.15
CA LEU A 15 14.31 -37.05 -10.97
C LEU A 15 15.37 -37.22 -12.07
N ILE A 16 15.45 -36.25 -12.98
CA ILE A 16 16.62 -36.04 -13.84
C ILE A 16 17.05 -34.59 -13.63
N SER A 17 18.22 -34.39 -13.03
CA SER A 17 18.93 -33.12 -13.06
C SER A 17 20.40 -33.38 -13.33
N CYS A 18 20.83 -32.98 -14.52
CA CYS A 18 22.23 -32.98 -14.93
C CYS A 18 22.95 -31.78 -14.34
N LYS A 19 24.07 -32.06 -13.68
CA LYS A 19 25.15 -31.15 -13.30
C LYS A 19 25.77 -30.49 -14.54
N LYS A 20 26.08 -29.19 -14.46
CA LYS A 20 27.25 -28.64 -15.16
C LYS A 20 27.84 -27.45 -14.40
N GLU A 21 29.16 -27.48 -14.30
CA GLU A 21 30.06 -26.68 -13.49
C GLU A 21 30.20 -25.24 -14.01
N ILE A 22 30.52 -24.32 -13.09
CA ILE A 22 30.93 -22.94 -13.36
C ILE A 22 32.39 -22.83 -12.90
N GLU A 23 33.29 -22.59 -13.84
CA GLU A 23 34.68 -22.20 -13.56
C GLU A 23 34.79 -20.70 -13.30
N LYS A 24 35.63 -20.37 -12.31
CA LYS A 24 36.08 -19.03 -11.93
C LYS A 24 37.19 -18.58 -12.88
N ILE A 25 37.17 -17.32 -13.31
CA ILE A 25 38.40 -16.54 -13.55
C ILE A 25 38.19 -15.13 -12.98
N ASN A 26 38.96 -14.83 -11.93
CA ASN A 26 39.30 -13.48 -11.51
C ASN A 26 40.45 -13.02 -12.42
N ASP A 27 40.45 -11.75 -12.83
CA ASP A 27 41.71 -11.03 -12.94
C ASP A 27 41.53 -9.56 -12.60
N THR A 28 42.43 -9.12 -11.73
CA THR A 28 42.59 -7.76 -11.21
C THR A 28 43.79 -7.17 -11.91
N LEU A 29 43.64 -6.02 -12.58
CA LEU A 29 44.78 -5.16 -12.92
C LEU A 29 44.43 -3.70 -12.61
N LYS A 30 45.27 -3.13 -11.76
CA LYS A 30 45.37 -1.72 -11.38
C LYS A 30 46.41 -1.02 -12.27
N ASP A 31 46.32 0.30 -12.21
CA ASP A 31 47.36 1.32 -12.42
C ASP A 31 47.63 1.78 -13.87
N THR A 32 47.93 3.05 -14.20
CA THR A 32 47.86 4.41 -13.58
C THR A 32 48.50 5.37 -14.62
N SER A 33 48.18 6.67 -14.60
CA SER A 33 48.86 7.83 -15.27
C SER A 33 48.46 8.12 -16.74
N SER A 34 47.73 9.19 -17.04
CA SER A 34 48.05 10.64 -17.06
C SER A 34 48.89 11.10 -18.29
N SER A 35 48.27 11.90 -19.15
CA SER A 35 48.92 13.03 -19.85
C SER A 35 47.87 13.92 -20.52
N THR A 36 48.12 15.22 -20.38
CA THR A 36 47.31 16.36 -20.80
C THR A 36 47.81 16.85 -22.16
N SER A 37 46.90 17.23 -23.07
CA SER A 37 47.20 18.16 -24.16
C SER A 37 45.92 18.78 -24.72
N GLU A 38 46.05 20.06 -25.08
CA GLU A 38 45.02 21.08 -25.26
C GLU A 38 44.25 21.04 -26.60
N THR A 39 43.13 21.77 -26.60
CA THR A 39 41.98 21.98 -27.51
C THR A 39 42.28 22.54 -28.94
N PRO A 40 41.33 22.70 -29.92
CA PRO A 40 40.00 23.31 -29.79
C PRO A 40 38.79 22.77 -30.60
N ALA A 41 37.64 22.81 -29.92
CA ALA A 41 36.31 23.30 -30.34
C ALA A 41 35.61 22.75 -31.59
N VAL A 42 34.52 21.99 -31.36
CA VAL A 42 33.25 22.13 -32.10
C VAL A 42 32.08 22.03 -31.10
N LYS A 43 31.19 23.03 -31.15
CA LYS A 43 29.98 23.15 -30.34
C LYS A 43 28.98 22.04 -30.70
N GLN A 44 28.46 21.35 -29.70
CA GLN A 44 27.19 20.63 -29.83
C GLN A 44 26.40 20.79 -28.54
N ASP A 45 25.22 21.41 -28.68
CA ASP A 45 24.29 21.74 -27.60
C ASP A 45 23.98 20.51 -26.76
N SER A 46 24.47 20.53 -25.52
CA SER A 46 24.11 19.54 -24.52
C SER A 46 22.75 19.92 -23.95
N ILE A 47 21.74 19.16 -24.34
CA ILE A 47 20.47 19.00 -23.63
C ILE A 47 20.78 18.92 -22.14
N LYS A 48 20.21 19.84 -21.35
CA LYS A 48 20.17 19.74 -19.89
C LYS A 48 19.45 18.45 -19.54
N LYS A 49 20.23 17.40 -19.32
CA LYS A 49 19.82 16.20 -18.60
C LYS A 49 19.60 16.66 -17.17
N ASP A 50 18.35 16.86 -16.79
CA ASP A 50 17.98 17.04 -15.39
C ASP A 50 18.63 15.89 -14.61
N SER A 51 19.64 16.23 -13.81
CA SER A 51 20.25 15.33 -12.86
C SER A 51 19.15 14.93 -11.88
N VAL A 52 18.54 13.77 -12.12
CA VAL A 52 17.70 13.10 -11.15
C VAL A 52 18.62 12.86 -9.95
N VAL A 53 18.51 13.72 -8.94
CA VAL A 53 19.10 13.47 -7.63
C VAL A 53 18.54 12.12 -7.22
N MET A 54 19.38 11.09 -7.21
CA MET A 54 19.03 9.82 -6.61
C MET A 54 18.82 10.13 -5.14
N LYS A 55 17.55 10.29 -4.74
CA LYS A 55 17.20 10.21 -3.33
C LYS A 55 17.69 8.86 -2.85
N GLU A 56 18.34 8.84 -1.69
CA GLU A 56 18.77 7.63 -1.00
C GLU A 56 17.64 7.14 -0.09
N SER A 57 17.58 5.82 0.12
CA SER A 57 16.50 5.19 0.87
C SER A 57 16.65 5.55 2.34
N VAL A 58 15.56 5.94 2.97
CA VAL A 58 15.55 6.38 4.37
C VAL A 58 14.66 5.43 5.16
N PRO A 59 15.16 4.78 6.23
CA PRO A 59 14.38 3.86 7.04
C PRO A 59 13.22 4.57 7.75
N PRO A 60 12.32 3.81 8.41
CA PRO A 60 11.33 4.40 9.30
C PRO A 60 12.00 5.26 10.38
N THR A 61 11.28 6.28 10.89
CA THR A 61 11.79 7.07 12.01
C THR A 61 11.92 6.18 13.25
N MET A 62 13.15 6.06 13.77
CA MET A 62 13.42 5.28 14.96
C MET A 62 12.93 6.02 16.21
N GLN A 63 12.30 5.29 17.11
CA GLN A 63 11.79 5.79 18.37
C GLN A 63 12.61 5.24 19.54
N GLU A 64 12.79 6.08 20.57
CA GLU A 64 13.52 5.72 21.78
C GLU A 64 12.68 4.86 22.73
N THR A 65 13.35 4.08 23.59
CA THR A 65 12.68 3.30 24.64
C THR A 65 11.82 4.20 25.53
N GLY A 66 10.60 3.75 25.85
CA GLY A 66 9.65 4.53 26.64
C GLY A 66 8.76 5.47 25.81
N PHE A 67 8.92 5.50 24.48
CA PHE A 67 8.07 6.30 23.61
C PHE A 67 6.58 5.93 23.67
N TYR A 68 6.26 4.66 23.95
CA TYR A 68 4.88 4.19 24.10
C TYR A 68 4.58 3.73 25.52
N ASN A 69 3.39 4.09 25.99
CA ASN A 69 2.86 3.72 27.30
C ASN A 69 1.63 2.82 27.14
N ALA A 70 1.45 1.92 28.11
CA ALA A 70 0.25 1.09 28.19
C ALA A 70 -0.87 1.87 28.91
N PHE A 71 -2.03 1.98 28.25
CA PHE A 71 -3.24 2.48 28.86
C PHE A 71 -4.23 1.33 29.05
N ILE A 72 -4.37 0.85 30.28
CA ILE A 72 -5.15 -0.35 30.61
C ILE A 72 -6.64 0.01 30.70
N LEU A 73 -7.48 -0.80 30.06
CA LEU A 73 -8.93 -0.71 30.10
C LEU A 73 -9.47 -1.94 30.85
N PRO A 74 -9.93 -1.78 32.11
CA PRO A 74 -10.44 -2.88 32.90
C PRO A 74 -11.63 -3.59 32.26
N LYS A 75 -11.86 -4.84 32.68
CA LYS A 75 -13.04 -5.62 32.27
C LYS A 75 -14.33 -5.13 32.94
N ASP A 76 -14.24 -4.63 34.17
CA ASP A 76 -15.40 -4.05 34.85
C ASP A 76 -15.90 -2.82 34.10
N LYS A 77 -17.20 -2.83 33.75
CA LYS A 77 -17.80 -1.81 32.89
C LYS A 77 -17.74 -0.42 33.52
N LYS A 78 -18.06 -0.29 34.81
CA LYS A 78 -18.12 1.02 35.48
C LYS A 78 -16.72 1.63 35.59
N MET A 79 -15.73 0.85 36.01
CA MET A 79 -14.34 1.30 36.05
C MET A 79 -13.83 1.67 34.66
N ARG A 80 -14.15 0.84 33.66
CA ARG A 80 -13.75 1.09 32.27
C ARG A 80 -14.32 2.39 31.72
N ASP A 81 -15.60 2.65 31.94
CA ASP A 81 -16.26 3.88 31.51
C ASP A 81 -15.65 5.10 32.21
N SER A 82 -15.36 5.00 33.52
CA SER A 82 -14.68 6.05 34.29
C SER A 82 -13.28 6.35 33.76
N ILE A 83 -12.45 5.33 33.57
CA ILE A 83 -11.08 5.45 33.05
C ILE A 83 -11.09 6.03 31.62
N TYR A 84 -12.04 5.61 30.78
CA TYR A 84 -12.17 6.16 29.44
C TYR A 84 -12.67 7.62 29.44
N SER A 85 -13.46 8.01 30.44
CA SER A 85 -13.86 9.41 30.65
C SER A 85 -12.64 10.29 30.94
N GLU A 86 -11.76 9.85 31.84
CA GLU A 86 -10.48 10.54 32.11
C GLU A 86 -9.58 10.60 30.87
N PHE A 87 -9.46 9.49 30.13
CA PHE A 87 -8.78 9.46 28.83
C PHE A 87 -9.34 10.49 27.85
N SER A 88 -10.66 10.65 27.82
CA SER A 88 -11.35 11.60 26.95
C SER A 88 -11.22 13.05 27.38
N LYS A 89 -10.97 13.31 28.67
CA LYS A 89 -10.62 14.64 29.18
C LYS A 89 -9.15 14.98 28.90
N LYS A 90 -8.26 13.98 28.98
CA LYS A 90 -6.82 14.14 28.74
C LYS A 90 -6.47 14.38 27.28
N TYR A 91 -7.12 13.68 26.35
CA TYR A 91 -6.80 13.72 24.93
C TYR A 91 -7.96 14.30 24.11
N SER A 92 -7.63 15.24 23.22
CA SER A 92 -8.57 15.78 22.24
C SER A 92 -9.11 14.71 21.30
N GLU A 93 -10.19 15.00 20.57
CA GLU A 93 -10.75 14.06 19.60
C GLU A 93 -9.75 13.61 18.53
N ARG A 94 -8.89 14.52 18.07
CA ARG A 94 -7.86 14.22 17.06
C ARG A 94 -6.77 13.31 17.63
N GLU A 95 -6.37 13.54 18.87
CA GLU A 95 -5.39 12.69 19.56
C GLU A 95 -5.96 11.31 19.86
N ARG A 96 -7.21 11.23 20.35
CA ARG A 96 -7.91 9.95 20.55
C ARG A 96 -8.04 9.18 19.24
N TYR A 97 -8.34 9.86 18.15
CA TYR A 97 -8.38 9.25 16.81
C TYR A 97 -7.02 8.67 16.43
N ALA A 98 -5.92 9.41 16.65
CA ALA A 98 -4.56 8.94 16.37
C ALA A 98 -4.17 7.74 17.24
N ILE A 99 -4.48 7.77 18.54
CA ILE A 99 -4.23 6.67 19.48
C ILE A 99 -4.98 5.40 19.06
N LEU A 100 -6.27 5.53 18.70
CA LEU A 100 -7.06 4.39 18.24
C LEU A 100 -6.52 3.86 16.90
N ALA A 101 -6.17 4.74 15.96
CA ALA A 101 -5.58 4.36 14.68
C ALA A 101 -4.27 3.58 14.87
N LEU A 102 -3.38 4.02 15.77
CA LEU A 102 -2.17 3.29 16.14
C LEU A 102 -2.48 1.88 16.66
N ASN A 103 -3.61 1.70 17.34
CA ASN A 103 -4.06 0.39 17.83
C ASN A 103 -4.93 -0.38 16.82
N ARG A 104 -5.01 0.08 15.56
CA ARG A 104 -5.84 -0.49 14.47
C ARG A 104 -7.32 -0.53 14.84
N LEU A 105 -7.76 0.46 15.61
CA LEU A 105 -9.12 0.62 16.09
C LEU A 105 -9.75 1.88 15.50
N ASP A 106 -11.07 1.83 15.32
CA ASP A 106 -11.89 3.04 15.20
C ASP A 106 -12.58 3.38 16.53
N SER A 107 -13.31 4.50 16.56
CA SER A 107 -14.02 4.98 17.74
C SER A 107 -15.19 4.09 18.19
N LYS A 108 -15.80 3.33 17.27
CA LYS A 108 -16.88 2.39 17.59
C LYS A 108 -16.34 1.15 18.29
N ASN A 109 -15.16 0.70 17.84
CA ASN A 109 -14.50 -0.50 18.29
C ASN A 109 -13.49 -0.28 19.40
N LYS A 110 -13.36 0.93 19.95
CA LYS A 110 -12.46 1.25 21.09
C LYS A 110 -12.54 0.24 22.24
N TRP A 111 -13.70 -0.37 22.43
CA TRP A 111 -13.98 -1.36 23.48
C TRP A 111 -13.49 -2.78 23.17
N ASN A 112 -12.89 -3.02 22.01
CA ASN A 112 -12.27 -4.30 21.65
C ASN A 112 -10.82 -4.41 22.19
N ALA A 113 -10.34 -3.38 22.88
CA ALA A 113 -9.04 -3.35 23.54
C ALA A 113 -9.18 -3.37 25.06
N ASP A 114 -8.41 -4.25 25.70
CA ASP A 114 -8.12 -4.29 27.13
C ASP A 114 -6.92 -3.40 27.51
N THR A 115 -6.11 -3.02 26.53
CA THR A 115 -5.00 -2.09 26.66
C THR A 115 -4.90 -1.29 25.38
N LEU A 116 -4.55 0.00 25.45
CA LEU A 116 -4.16 0.81 24.31
C LEU A 116 -2.67 1.13 24.41
N VAL A 117 -1.99 1.12 23.26
CA VAL A 117 -0.63 1.67 23.14
C VAL A 117 -0.77 3.16 22.88
N VAL A 118 -0.20 3.98 23.75
CA VAL A 118 -0.35 5.44 23.73
C VAL A 118 1.04 6.09 23.64
N PRO A 119 1.35 6.83 22.57
CA PRO A 119 2.61 7.57 22.47
C PRO A 119 2.75 8.61 23.58
N ALA A 120 3.98 8.87 24.03
CA ALA A 120 4.28 9.90 25.02
C ALA A 120 3.93 11.31 24.50
N LYS A 121 4.18 11.56 23.21
CA LYS A 121 3.75 12.77 22.49
C LYS A 121 2.88 12.38 21.31
N ILE A 122 1.69 12.97 21.24
CA ILE A 122 0.72 12.64 20.18
C ILE A 122 0.96 13.47 18.92
N ASP A 123 1.31 12.80 17.83
CA ASP A 123 1.33 13.29 16.46
C ASP A 123 0.02 12.86 15.79
N THR A 124 -0.84 13.84 15.57
CA THR A 124 -2.15 13.59 14.95
C THR A 124 -2.06 13.32 13.44
N THR A 125 -0.90 13.52 12.81
CA THR A 125 -0.64 13.11 11.41
C THR A 125 -0.31 11.62 11.29
N LEU A 126 0.01 10.97 12.42
CA LEU A 126 0.54 9.62 12.55
C LEU A 126 1.97 9.43 12.01
N MET A 127 2.52 10.35 11.22
CA MET A 127 3.75 10.12 10.46
C MET A 127 4.95 9.78 11.35
N SER A 128 5.03 10.32 12.57
CA SER A 128 6.07 9.96 13.53
C SER A 128 6.06 8.47 13.92
N TYR A 129 4.93 7.78 13.75
CA TYR A 129 4.76 6.36 14.09
C TYR A 129 4.71 5.45 12.86
N SER A 130 5.12 5.97 11.69
CA SER A 130 5.12 5.18 10.48
C SER A 130 6.02 3.94 10.65
N PRO A 131 5.48 2.73 10.42
CA PRO A 131 6.29 1.52 10.37
C PRO A 131 6.97 1.34 9.01
N PHE A 132 6.77 2.26 8.06
CA PHE A 132 7.28 2.17 6.69
C PHE A 132 8.47 3.10 6.47
N PRO A 133 9.44 2.71 5.63
CA PRO A 133 10.55 3.57 5.22
C PRO A 133 10.06 4.93 4.71
N MET A 134 10.73 6.00 5.14
CA MET A 134 10.37 7.37 4.76
C MET A 134 10.69 7.66 3.29
N GLN A 135 11.72 7.01 2.73
CA GLN A 135 12.12 7.12 1.34
C GLN A 135 12.54 5.75 0.79
N MET A 136 12.15 5.44 -0.45
CA MET A 136 12.46 4.20 -1.16
C MET A 136 12.94 4.52 -2.59
N ASP A 137 14.19 4.20 -2.88
CA ASP A 137 14.82 4.63 -4.16
C ASP A 137 14.34 3.81 -5.34
N VAL A 138 14.07 2.54 -5.06
CA VAL A 138 13.41 1.60 -5.97
C VAL A 138 12.06 2.13 -6.49
N LEU A 139 11.43 3.07 -5.76
CA LEU A 139 10.19 3.73 -6.14
C LEU A 139 10.37 5.18 -6.65
N SER A 140 11.60 5.68 -6.79
CA SER A 140 11.87 7.07 -7.22
C SER A 140 11.20 7.44 -8.55
N GLY A 141 11.25 6.53 -9.52
CA GLY A 141 10.56 6.66 -10.82
C GLY A 141 9.05 6.37 -10.81
N VAL A 142 8.50 5.88 -9.70
CA VAL A 142 7.09 5.51 -9.56
C VAL A 142 6.31 6.70 -8.98
N LYS A 143 5.44 7.31 -9.79
CA LYS A 143 4.68 8.51 -9.42
C LYS A 143 3.72 8.26 -8.25
N LYS A 144 3.05 7.11 -8.23
CA LYS A 144 2.12 6.71 -7.17
C LYS A 144 2.20 5.22 -6.89
N PHE A 145 2.37 4.85 -5.62
CA PHE A 145 2.38 3.47 -5.16
C PHE A 145 1.66 3.34 -3.82
N VAL A 146 0.90 2.27 -3.64
CA VAL A 146 0.21 1.96 -2.37
C VAL A 146 0.62 0.56 -1.94
N ILE A 147 0.93 0.38 -0.67
CA ILE A 147 1.29 -0.93 -0.12
C ILE A 147 0.52 -1.21 1.17
N PHE A 148 0.04 -2.44 1.30
CA PHE A 148 -0.66 -2.94 2.48
C PHE A 148 0.12 -4.10 3.10
N SER A 149 0.44 -3.95 4.38
CA SER A 149 1.13 -4.95 5.18
C SER A 149 0.13 -5.77 5.99
N TYR A 150 0.02 -7.05 5.64
CA TYR A 150 -0.75 -8.03 6.41
C TYR A 150 -0.17 -8.29 7.80
N PRO A 151 1.16 -8.44 7.95
CA PRO A 151 1.79 -8.70 9.24
C PRO A 151 1.40 -7.69 10.32
N ILE A 152 1.41 -6.39 10.03
CA ILE A 152 1.17 -5.31 11.02
C ILE A 152 -0.15 -4.57 10.83
N GLN A 153 -0.99 -5.00 9.88
CA GLN A 153 -2.29 -4.40 9.58
C GLN A 153 -2.19 -2.88 9.39
N ALA A 154 -1.29 -2.46 8.49
CA ALA A 154 -1.07 -1.06 8.13
C ALA A 154 -0.92 -0.92 6.61
N TYR A 155 -1.11 0.30 6.11
CA TYR A 155 -0.84 0.66 4.72
C TYR A 155 0.11 1.86 4.66
N GLY A 156 0.89 1.94 3.59
CA GLY A 156 1.75 3.07 3.25
C GLY A 156 1.45 3.55 1.82
N VAL A 157 1.65 4.84 1.58
CA VAL A 157 1.45 5.49 0.29
C VAL A 157 2.70 6.27 -0.07
N TYR A 158 3.21 6.02 -1.27
CA TYR A 158 4.42 6.63 -1.78
C TYR A 158 4.15 7.45 -3.04
N SER A 159 4.79 8.62 -3.12
CA SER A 159 4.89 9.44 -4.32
C SER A 159 6.36 9.67 -4.64
N ASN A 160 6.82 9.19 -5.80
CA ASN A 160 8.22 9.30 -6.22
C ASN A 160 9.20 8.79 -5.15
N GLY A 161 8.85 7.66 -4.54
CA GLY A 161 9.63 7.03 -3.48
C GLY A 161 9.52 7.67 -2.10
N SER A 162 8.94 8.85 -1.94
CA SER A 162 8.73 9.47 -0.63
C SER A 162 7.41 9.00 0.00
N LEU A 163 7.44 8.58 1.26
CA LEU A 163 6.24 8.23 2.01
C LEU A 163 5.41 9.48 2.28
N VAL A 164 4.20 9.56 1.72
CA VAL A 164 3.30 10.73 1.86
C VAL A 164 2.16 10.49 2.83
N LYS A 165 1.86 9.22 3.14
CA LYS A 165 0.82 8.84 4.09
C LYS A 165 1.00 7.40 4.56
N TRP A 166 0.63 7.12 5.80
CA TRP A 166 0.36 5.76 6.25
C TRP A 166 -0.89 5.75 7.14
N GLY A 167 -1.38 4.56 7.46
CA GLY A 167 -2.45 4.39 8.45
C GLY A 167 -2.77 2.92 8.72
N PRO A 168 -3.74 2.65 9.61
CA PRO A 168 -4.16 1.30 9.91
C PRO A 168 -5.05 0.73 8.81
N THR A 169 -5.09 -0.59 8.72
CA THR A 169 -6.08 -1.32 7.92
C THR A 169 -6.65 -2.48 8.72
N SER A 170 -7.82 -2.98 8.35
CA SER A 170 -8.31 -4.29 8.77
C SER A 170 -8.60 -5.13 7.53
N MET A 171 -7.69 -6.05 7.24
CA MET A 171 -7.74 -6.92 6.07
C MET A 171 -8.50 -8.23 6.36
N GLY A 172 -8.48 -9.14 5.38
CA GLY A 172 -9.23 -10.39 5.41
C GLY A 172 -9.01 -11.20 6.68
N LYS A 173 -10.08 -11.77 7.23
CA LYS A 173 -9.98 -12.73 8.35
C LYS A 173 -9.34 -14.04 7.89
N LYS A 174 -8.96 -14.91 8.84
CA LYS A 174 -8.29 -16.20 8.57
C LYS A 174 -8.98 -17.06 7.50
N ALA A 175 -10.31 -17.07 7.51
CA ALA A 175 -11.14 -17.85 6.58
C ALA A 175 -11.46 -17.14 5.24
N ALA A 176 -11.13 -15.85 5.10
CA ALA A 176 -11.42 -15.05 3.90
C ALA A 176 -10.32 -14.01 3.73
N GLN A 177 -9.11 -14.49 3.42
CA GLN A 177 -7.92 -13.66 3.43
C GLN A 177 -7.83 -12.77 2.19
N THR A 178 -7.25 -11.57 2.34
CA THR A 178 -6.95 -10.69 1.20
C THR A 178 -5.86 -11.30 0.33
N THR A 179 -6.07 -11.38 -0.98
CA THR A 179 -5.05 -11.86 -1.92
C THR A 179 -3.78 -11.00 -1.87
N ARG A 180 -2.60 -11.64 -1.89
CA ARG A 180 -1.27 -10.99 -1.89
C ARG A 180 -0.78 -10.73 -3.32
N GLY A 181 0.24 -9.90 -3.44
CA GLY A 181 0.95 -9.61 -4.67
C GLY A 181 0.71 -8.19 -5.20
N LEU A 182 1.34 -7.91 -6.35
CA LEU A 182 1.13 -6.68 -7.10
C LEU A 182 -0.18 -6.73 -7.87
N THR A 183 -0.95 -5.65 -7.77
CA THR A 183 -2.12 -5.39 -8.59
C THR A 183 -2.21 -3.91 -8.95
N PHE A 184 -3.29 -3.52 -9.64
CA PHE A 184 -3.52 -2.15 -10.10
C PHE A 184 -4.96 -1.74 -9.83
N ALA A 185 -5.13 -0.61 -9.15
CA ALA A 185 -6.43 -0.06 -8.78
C ALA A 185 -7.28 0.17 -10.04
N ASN A 186 -8.50 -0.39 -10.09
CA ASN A 186 -9.22 -0.56 -11.35
C ASN A 186 -10.45 0.31 -11.50
N TRP A 187 -11.39 0.29 -10.57
CA TRP A 187 -12.59 1.10 -10.56
C TRP A 187 -12.88 1.56 -9.13
N LYS A 188 -13.61 2.67 -9.02
CA LYS A 188 -13.97 3.23 -7.73
C LYS A 188 -15.41 3.74 -7.71
N LYS A 189 -16.07 3.66 -6.56
CA LYS A 189 -17.43 4.16 -6.35
C LYS A 189 -17.54 4.78 -4.97
N LYS A 190 -18.09 5.99 -4.86
CA LYS A 190 -18.25 6.69 -3.56
C LYS A 190 -19.06 5.86 -2.55
N LEU A 191 -20.01 5.06 -3.04
CA LEU A 191 -20.74 4.09 -2.23
C LEU A 191 -21.03 2.84 -3.08
N SER A 192 -20.43 1.72 -2.72
CA SER A 192 -20.75 0.40 -3.32
C SER A 192 -21.55 -0.46 -2.35
N THR A 193 -22.31 -1.40 -2.86
CA THR A 193 -22.86 -2.51 -2.07
C THR A 193 -21.91 -3.70 -2.19
N SER A 194 -21.70 -4.45 -1.10
CA SER A 194 -20.87 -5.65 -1.12
C SER A 194 -21.47 -6.74 -1.99
N THR A 195 -20.60 -7.51 -2.66
CA THR A 195 -20.98 -8.73 -3.39
C THR A 195 -21.31 -9.90 -2.44
N VAL A 196 -20.90 -9.81 -1.17
CA VAL A 196 -21.15 -10.83 -0.14
C VAL A 196 -22.48 -10.61 0.59
N SER A 197 -22.96 -9.36 0.67
CA SER A 197 -24.20 -9.02 1.37
C SER A 197 -24.75 -7.66 0.90
N SER A 198 -26.06 -7.61 0.62
CA SER A 198 -26.80 -6.39 0.24
C SER A 198 -26.77 -5.29 1.31
N GLU A 199 -26.63 -5.69 2.57
CA GLU A 199 -26.65 -4.81 3.74
C GLU A 199 -25.34 -4.08 3.95
N TRP A 200 -24.24 -4.60 3.41
CA TRP A 200 -22.93 -4.01 3.61
C TRP A 200 -22.67 -2.92 2.58
N LYS A 201 -22.79 -1.67 3.05
CA LYS A 201 -22.40 -0.49 2.29
C LYS A 201 -20.90 -0.24 2.46
N LEU A 202 -20.23 0.04 1.34
CA LEU A 202 -18.78 0.21 1.22
C LEU A 202 -18.50 1.64 0.75
N PRO A 203 -18.41 2.63 1.66
CA PRO A 203 -18.09 4.00 1.30
C PRO A 203 -16.66 4.13 0.79
N TYR A 204 -16.46 4.97 -0.23
CA TYR A 204 -15.17 5.23 -0.88
C TYR A 204 -14.49 3.94 -1.36
N ASN A 205 -15.27 3.04 -1.95
CA ASN A 205 -14.77 1.78 -2.47
C ASN A 205 -13.84 2.01 -3.67
N PHE A 206 -12.68 1.37 -3.63
CA PHE A 206 -11.74 1.31 -4.72
C PHE A 206 -11.26 -0.12 -4.87
N ASN A 207 -11.59 -0.71 -6.00
CA ASN A 207 -11.32 -2.10 -6.26
C ASN A 207 -9.91 -2.29 -6.84
N ILE A 208 -9.27 -3.39 -6.47
CA ILE A 208 -7.89 -3.71 -6.85
C ILE A 208 -7.76 -5.08 -7.50
N PHE A 209 -8.79 -5.92 -7.53
CA PHE A 209 -8.80 -7.18 -8.29
C PHE A 209 -10.01 -7.26 -9.21
N ASN A 210 -9.83 -7.67 -10.46
CA ASN A 210 -10.94 -7.71 -11.42
C ASN A 210 -12.06 -8.69 -11.02
N THR A 211 -11.74 -9.69 -10.21
CA THR A 211 -12.66 -10.69 -9.69
C THR A 211 -12.75 -10.62 -8.17
N GLY A 212 -13.86 -11.09 -7.62
CA GLY A 212 -14.06 -11.20 -6.17
C GLY A 212 -14.35 -9.89 -5.42
N GLY A 213 -14.37 -8.74 -6.11
CA GLY A 213 -14.73 -7.45 -5.49
C GLY A 213 -13.75 -6.97 -4.41
N ILE A 214 -12.49 -7.44 -4.46
CA ILE A 214 -11.48 -7.10 -3.46
C ILE A 214 -10.99 -5.68 -3.71
N GLY A 215 -11.16 -4.83 -2.70
CA GLY A 215 -10.78 -3.43 -2.74
C GLY A 215 -10.56 -2.85 -1.34
N TRP A 216 -10.08 -1.61 -1.28
CA TRP A 216 -10.15 -0.82 -0.05
C TRP A 216 -11.42 0.01 -0.02
N HIS A 217 -11.92 0.25 1.20
CA HIS A 217 -13.08 1.08 1.44
C HIS A 217 -13.12 1.46 2.93
N GLN A 218 -13.94 2.45 3.28
CA GLN A 218 -14.23 2.70 4.69
C GLN A 218 -15.01 1.52 5.28
N TYR A 219 -14.58 1.05 6.44
CA TYR A 219 -15.38 0.16 7.29
C TYR A 219 -14.85 0.14 8.72
N ASP A 220 -15.43 -0.71 9.55
CA ASP A 220 -15.02 -0.90 10.93
C ASP A 220 -13.62 -1.50 11.06
N LEU A 221 -12.82 -0.91 11.96
CA LEU A 221 -11.49 -1.37 12.35
C LEU A 221 -11.55 -1.91 13.80
N PRO A 222 -11.61 -3.25 13.98
CA PRO A 222 -11.81 -3.84 15.31
C PRO A 222 -10.51 -4.19 16.05
N GLY A 223 -9.34 -3.79 15.54
CA GLY A 223 -8.05 -4.11 16.13
C GLY A 223 -7.61 -5.54 15.85
N TYR A 224 -7.95 -6.08 14.67
CA TYR A 224 -7.50 -7.36 14.09
C TYR A 224 -7.98 -7.48 12.63
N PRO A 225 -7.45 -8.42 11.82
CA PRO A 225 -7.98 -8.69 10.47
C PRO A 225 -9.39 -9.30 10.56
N ALA A 226 -10.40 -8.61 10.04
CA ALA A 226 -11.80 -8.96 10.23
C ALA A 226 -12.64 -8.95 8.95
N SER A 227 -12.08 -8.50 7.82
CA SER A 227 -12.85 -8.34 6.59
C SER A 227 -13.12 -9.67 5.89
N HIS A 228 -13.99 -9.63 4.88
CA HIS A 228 -14.15 -10.69 3.89
C HIS A 228 -13.30 -10.33 2.66
N SER A 229 -11.99 -10.49 2.79
CA SER A 229 -10.96 -10.15 1.78
C SER A 229 -10.67 -8.66 1.50
N CYS A 230 -11.59 -7.72 1.77
CA CYS A 230 -11.33 -6.29 1.54
C CYS A 230 -10.29 -5.66 2.48
N LEU A 231 -9.80 -4.47 2.15
CA LEU A 231 -8.83 -3.70 2.95
C LEU A 231 -9.55 -2.53 3.61
N ARG A 232 -10.03 -2.73 4.84
CA ARG A 232 -10.86 -1.73 5.53
C ARG A 232 -10.00 -0.57 6.02
N LEU A 233 -10.47 0.65 5.79
CA LEU A 233 -9.81 1.89 6.17
C LEU A 233 -10.70 2.72 7.10
N LEU A 234 -10.08 3.64 7.84
CA LEU A 234 -10.81 4.72 8.51
C LEU A 234 -11.43 5.65 7.45
N MET A 235 -12.49 6.39 7.81
CA MET A 235 -13.22 7.24 6.86
C MET A 235 -12.33 8.26 6.13
N LYS A 236 -11.56 9.05 6.89
CA LYS A 236 -10.66 10.07 6.32
C LYS A 236 -9.60 9.45 5.40
N ASP A 237 -9.11 8.28 5.76
CA ASP A 237 -8.12 7.54 4.97
C ASP A 237 -8.72 7.00 3.68
N ALA A 238 -9.92 6.42 3.74
CA ALA A 238 -10.62 5.94 2.55
C ALA A 238 -10.92 7.09 1.57
N GLN A 239 -11.38 8.23 2.08
CA GLN A 239 -11.59 9.45 1.29
C GLN A 239 -10.29 9.93 0.60
N TRP A 240 -9.21 9.98 1.37
CA TRP A 240 -7.91 10.43 0.87
C TRP A 240 -7.40 9.49 -0.23
N LEU A 241 -7.39 8.17 0.00
CA LEU A 241 -6.94 7.20 -1.01
C LEU A 241 -7.85 7.20 -2.24
N TYR A 242 -9.15 7.43 -2.07
CA TYR A 242 -10.09 7.56 -3.17
C TYR A 242 -9.77 8.74 -4.11
N GLY A 243 -9.29 9.86 -3.56
CA GLY A 243 -8.82 11.00 -4.33
C GLY A 243 -7.43 10.80 -4.93
N TYR A 244 -6.52 10.17 -4.17
CA TYR A 244 -5.13 9.97 -4.56
C TYR A 244 -4.96 9.00 -5.73
N ALA A 245 -5.61 7.84 -5.66
CA ALA A 245 -5.37 6.74 -6.60
C ALA A 245 -6.12 6.89 -7.93
N ASP A 246 -5.46 6.42 -8.97
CA ASP A 246 -5.91 6.39 -10.35
C ASP A 246 -6.57 5.06 -10.69
N THR A 247 -7.73 5.10 -11.36
CA THR A 247 -8.43 3.91 -11.89
C THR A 247 -7.82 3.47 -13.22
N TRP A 248 -8.23 2.30 -13.71
CA TRP A 248 -7.97 1.93 -15.10
C TRP A 248 -8.57 2.95 -16.07
N VAL A 249 -7.95 3.04 -17.25
CA VAL A 249 -8.56 3.62 -18.44
C VAL A 249 -9.04 2.45 -19.30
N LEU A 250 -10.32 2.46 -19.70
CA LEU A 250 -10.92 1.42 -20.49
C LEU A 250 -10.99 1.84 -21.97
N ASN A 251 -11.01 0.87 -22.88
CA ASN A 251 -11.35 1.12 -24.27
C ASN A 251 -12.82 1.52 -24.43
N PRO A 252 -13.22 2.14 -25.54
CA PRO A 252 -14.63 2.36 -25.86
C PRO A 252 -15.44 1.07 -25.70
N GLY A 253 -16.62 1.16 -25.08
CA GLY A 253 -17.44 -0.01 -24.72
C GLY A 253 -17.06 -0.69 -23.39
N GLY A 254 -15.96 -0.31 -22.73
CA GLY A 254 -15.68 -0.66 -21.34
C GLY A 254 -15.22 -2.09 -21.07
N ALA A 255 -15.22 -2.98 -22.08
CA ALA A 255 -14.92 -4.40 -21.90
C ALA A 255 -13.44 -4.70 -21.67
N THR A 256 -12.53 -3.89 -22.22
CA THR A 256 -11.08 -4.14 -22.16
C THR A 256 -10.32 -2.95 -21.60
N THR A 257 -9.20 -3.23 -20.93
CA THR A 257 -8.34 -2.19 -20.34
C THR A 257 -7.41 -1.60 -21.39
N LYS A 258 -7.37 -0.27 -21.49
CA LYS A 258 -6.39 0.48 -22.30
C LYS A 258 -5.13 0.81 -21.50
N ALA A 259 -5.29 1.19 -20.24
CA ALA A 259 -4.18 1.42 -19.31
C ALA A 259 -4.56 1.08 -17.87
N LYS A 260 -3.59 0.58 -17.10
CA LYS A 260 -3.78 0.30 -15.67
C LYS A 260 -3.77 1.58 -14.83
N GLY A 261 -4.23 1.43 -13.59
CA GLY A 261 -4.33 2.50 -12.60
C GLY A 261 -3.10 2.54 -11.69
N THR A 262 -3.26 3.09 -10.48
CA THR A 262 -2.19 3.10 -9.48
C THR A 262 -1.78 1.68 -9.09
N ALA A 263 -0.48 1.42 -9.03
CA ALA A 263 0.08 0.16 -8.55
C ALA A 263 -0.17 -0.01 -7.04
N VAL A 264 -0.61 -1.21 -6.66
CA VAL A 264 -0.98 -1.57 -5.28
C VAL A 264 -0.34 -2.91 -4.95
N MET A 265 0.33 -3.01 -3.81
CA MET A 265 0.91 -4.27 -3.34
C MET A 265 0.31 -4.68 -2.00
N VAL A 266 -0.05 -5.95 -1.86
CA VAL A 266 -0.45 -6.55 -0.58
C VAL A 266 0.56 -7.63 -0.23
N PHE A 267 1.15 -7.60 0.96
CA PHE A 267 2.23 -8.54 1.30
C PHE A 267 2.17 -9.11 2.72
N GLY A 268 2.85 -10.23 2.88
CA GLY A 268 3.09 -10.91 4.14
C GLY A 268 1.85 -11.61 4.72
N ASP A 269 2.03 -12.17 5.90
CA ASP A 269 1.02 -12.95 6.61
C ASP A 269 0.82 -12.46 8.04
N TYR A 270 -0.44 -12.47 8.48
CA TYR A 270 -0.76 -12.23 9.88
C TYR A 270 -0.48 -13.48 10.71
N LYS A 271 0.21 -13.32 11.84
CA LYS A 271 0.44 -14.42 12.80
C LYS A 271 -0.83 -14.68 13.61
N TRP A 272 -1.70 -15.53 13.08
CA TRP A 272 -2.97 -15.91 13.73
C TRP A 272 -2.76 -16.51 15.11
N GLY A 273 -3.53 -16.05 16.10
CA GLY A 273 -3.43 -16.52 17.50
C GLY A 273 -2.26 -15.93 18.29
N ALA A 274 -1.30 -15.27 17.64
CA ALA A 274 -0.23 -14.57 18.33
C ALA A 274 -0.69 -13.23 18.91
N ARG A 275 0.13 -12.66 19.81
CA ARG A 275 -0.06 -11.30 20.31
C ARG A 275 -0.13 -10.31 19.14
N LYS A 276 -1.10 -9.40 19.19
CA LYS A 276 -1.32 -8.36 18.16
C LYS A 276 0.00 -7.57 17.93
N PRO A 277 0.47 -7.39 16.69
CA PRO A 277 1.79 -6.82 16.39
C PRO A 277 2.07 -5.50 17.09
N TRP A 278 1.13 -4.55 17.03
CA TRP A 278 1.27 -3.23 17.66
C TRP A 278 1.31 -3.25 19.18
N LYS A 279 1.03 -4.37 19.85
CA LYS A 279 1.26 -4.49 21.30
C LYS A 279 2.73 -4.68 21.66
N LYS A 280 3.55 -5.13 20.71
CA LYS A 280 4.99 -5.24 20.88
C LYS A 280 5.70 -3.89 20.94
N LEU A 281 5.03 -2.81 20.51
CA LEU A 281 5.50 -1.43 20.65
C LEU A 281 5.74 -1.02 22.11
N LEU A 282 5.10 -1.70 23.07
CA LEU A 282 5.33 -1.49 24.49
C LEU A 282 6.65 -2.10 24.98
N ASP A 283 7.16 -3.12 24.27
CA ASP A 283 8.39 -3.84 24.60
C ASP A 283 9.57 -3.27 23.78
N ASP A 284 9.35 -3.03 22.49
CA ASP A 284 10.29 -2.38 21.56
C ASP A 284 9.51 -1.38 20.69
N PRO A 285 9.76 -0.07 20.81
CA PRO A 285 9.01 0.97 20.08
C PRO A 285 9.20 0.90 18.55
N ASN A 286 10.18 0.11 18.06
CA ASN A 286 10.46 -0.08 16.65
C ASN A 286 10.02 -1.47 16.13
N SER A 287 9.33 -2.28 16.95
CA SER A 287 9.01 -3.68 16.65
C SER A 287 8.17 -3.92 15.40
N ASN A 288 7.52 -2.88 14.89
CA ASN A 288 6.68 -2.93 13.70
C ASN A 288 7.38 -2.38 12.45
N ASN A 289 8.58 -1.83 12.58
CA ASN A 289 9.31 -1.20 11.48
C ASN A 289 9.59 -2.25 10.40
N ILE A 290 9.28 -1.88 9.15
CA ILE A 290 9.64 -2.62 7.95
C ILE A 290 10.91 -1.96 7.45
N SER A 291 12.00 -2.73 7.35
CA SER A 291 13.28 -2.20 6.92
C SER A 291 13.27 -1.87 5.42
N VAL A 292 14.22 -1.03 4.99
CA VAL A 292 14.41 -0.72 3.57
C VAL A 292 14.68 -2.00 2.79
N GLU A 293 15.55 -2.87 3.30
CA GLU A 293 15.94 -4.12 2.62
C GLU A 293 14.74 -5.05 2.46
N GLN A 294 13.93 -5.21 3.52
CA GLN A 294 12.72 -6.02 3.44
C GLN A 294 11.76 -5.46 2.40
N MET A 295 11.58 -4.14 2.35
CA MET A 295 10.65 -3.50 1.43
C MET A 295 11.16 -3.52 -0.02
N SER A 296 12.45 -3.27 -0.24
CA SER A 296 13.10 -3.36 -1.55
C SER A 296 12.96 -4.76 -2.13
N LYS A 297 13.26 -5.80 -1.36
CA LYS A 297 13.12 -7.19 -1.80
C LYS A 297 11.69 -7.56 -2.26
N LEU A 298 10.67 -6.93 -1.68
CA LEU A 298 9.27 -7.14 -2.07
C LEU A 298 8.93 -6.40 -3.38
N ILE A 299 9.50 -5.21 -3.57
CA ILE A 299 9.12 -4.27 -4.63
C ILE A 299 9.94 -4.48 -5.90
N GLU A 300 11.25 -4.70 -5.79
CA GLU A 300 12.19 -4.83 -6.91
C GLU A 300 11.71 -5.77 -8.03
N PRO A 301 11.19 -6.99 -7.74
CA PRO A 301 10.73 -7.90 -8.80
C PRO A 301 9.55 -7.37 -9.61
N ASN A 302 8.89 -6.32 -9.14
CA ASN A 302 7.68 -5.75 -9.71
C ASN A 302 7.91 -4.40 -10.40
N ILE A 303 9.09 -3.78 -10.24
CA ILE A 303 9.34 -2.41 -10.68
C ILE A 303 9.22 -2.24 -12.19
N GLU A 304 9.80 -3.15 -12.97
CA GLU A 304 9.75 -3.08 -14.43
C GLU A 304 8.29 -3.04 -14.92
N LYS A 305 7.45 -3.92 -14.35
CA LYS A 305 6.02 -3.97 -14.66
C LYS A 305 5.30 -2.69 -14.24
N ILE A 306 5.59 -2.15 -13.05
CA ILE A 306 4.98 -0.91 -12.55
C ILE A 306 5.32 0.26 -13.49
N LEU A 307 6.59 0.42 -13.85
CA LEU A 307 7.05 1.51 -14.72
C LEU A 307 6.49 1.39 -16.13
N LYS A 308 6.43 0.16 -16.68
CA LYS A 308 5.81 -0.10 -17.98
C LYS A 308 4.33 0.32 -18.01
N GLU A 309 3.56 -0.08 -17.00
CA GLU A 309 2.13 0.28 -16.93
C GLU A 309 1.92 1.78 -16.66
N GLN A 310 2.79 2.41 -15.87
CA GLN A 310 2.79 3.85 -15.67
C GLN A 310 3.05 4.60 -16.98
N ALA A 311 4.08 4.23 -17.73
CA ALA A 311 4.41 4.85 -19.01
C ALA A 311 3.30 4.66 -20.05
N ASN A 312 2.68 3.48 -20.10
CA ASN A 312 1.50 3.24 -20.94
C ASN A 312 0.33 4.16 -20.54
N ARG A 313 0.04 4.28 -19.25
CA ARG A 313 -1.02 5.17 -18.74
C ARG A 313 -0.80 6.62 -19.17
N GLU A 314 0.43 7.12 -19.03
CA GLU A 314 0.76 8.51 -19.38
C GLU A 314 0.48 8.78 -20.86
N LYS A 315 0.99 7.92 -21.76
CA LYS A 315 0.70 8.00 -23.20
C LYS A 315 -0.79 7.98 -23.50
N VAL A 316 -1.54 7.10 -22.84
CA VAL A 316 -3.00 6.97 -23.04
C VAL A 316 -3.75 8.21 -22.53
N VAL A 317 -3.40 8.73 -21.36
CA VAL A 317 -4.06 9.91 -20.79
C VAL A 317 -3.73 11.16 -21.59
N ASP A 318 -2.49 11.32 -22.04
CA ASP A 318 -2.08 12.49 -22.81
C ASP A 318 -2.72 12.50 -24.20
N SER A 319 -2.78 11.34 -24.88
CA SER A 319 -3.52 11.23 -26.15
C SER A 319 -5.02 11.55 -25.99
N MET A 320 -5.65 11.12 -24.89
CA MET A 320 -7.04 11.47 -24.60
C MET A 320 -7.24 12.96 -24.32
N LYS A 321 -6.32 13.60 -23.59
CA LYS A 321 -6.36 15.04 -23.35
C LYS A 321 -6.21 15.83 -24.65
N MET A 322 -5.27 15.45 -25.51
CA MET A 322 -5.07 16.06 -26.83
C MET A 322 -6.31 15.91 -27.71
N ALA A 323 -6.89 14.71 -27.78
CA ALA A 323 -8.12 14.48 -28.55
C ALA A 323 -9.30 15.30 -28.02
N LYS A 324 -9.44 15.42 -26.70
CA LYS A 324 -10.47 16.25 -26.07
C LYS A 324 -10.28 17.74 -26.39
N ALA A 325 -9.05 18.25 -26.30
CA ALA A 325 -8.73 19.64 -26.61
C ALA A 325 -8.99 19.97 -28.09
N GLN A 326 -8.72 19.04 -29.01
CA GLN A 326 -9.03 19.21 -30.43
C GLN A 326 -10.54 19.31 -30.67
N ILE A 327 -11.36 18.47 -30.01
CA ILE A 327 -12.83 18.52 -30.12
C ILE A 327 -13.37 19.84 -29.58
N GLU A 328 -12.85 20.32 -28.44
CA GLU A 328 -13.29 21.61 -27.83
C GLU A 328 -12.90 22.84 -28.67
N GLN A 329 -11.94 22.70 -29.59
CA GLN A 329 -11.51 23.77 -30.51
C GLN A 329 -12.21 23.70 -31.88
N MET A 330 -13.04 22.70 -32.14
CA MET A 330 -13.82 22.63 -33.38
C MET A 330 -14.96 23.67 -33.33
N PRO A 331 -15.14 24.51 -34.37
CA PRO A 331 -16.26 25.45 -34.40
C PRO A 331 -17.60 24.71 -34.35
N GLU A 332 -18.55 25.21 -33.55
CA GLU A 332 -19.92 24.70 -33.55
C GLU A 332 -20.48 24.83 -34.98
N ASN A 333 -20.79 23.68 -35.59
CA ASN A 333 -21.33 23.66 -36.93
C ASN A 333 -22.70 24.38 -36.90
N PRO A 334 -22.94 25.42 -37.73
CA PRO A 334 -24.24 26.07 -37.80
C PRO A 334 -25.28 25.01 -38.18
N LYS A 335 -26.36 24.95 -37.40
CA LYS A 335 -27.53 24.09 -37.63
C LYS A 335 -27.80 23.94 -39.13
N THR A 336 -27.76 22.72 -39.62
CA THR A 336 -28.39 22.33 -40.87
C THR A 336 -29.89 22.62 -40.71
N LEU A 337 -30.33 23.78 -41.17
CA LEU A 337 -31.74 24.01 -41.47
C LEU A 337 -32.07 23.06 -42.62
N ALA A 338 -32.83 22.01 -42.29
CA ALA A 338 -33.39 21.12 -43.29
C ALA A 338 -34.34 21.91 -44.20
N PRO A 339 -34.37 21.61 -45.52
CA PRO A 339 -35.16 22.34 -46.50
C PRO A 339 -36.67 22.20 -46.33
#